data_AF-E7REM5-F1
#
_entry.id   AF-E7REM5-F1
#
_cell.length_a   1.000
_cell.length_b   1.000
_cell.length_c   1.000
_cell.angle_alpha   90.00
_cell.angle_beta   90.00
_cell.angle_gamma   90.00
#
_symmetry.space_group_name_H-M   'P 1'
#
loop_
_entity.id
_entity.type
_entity.pdbx_description
1 polymer ?
#
loop_
_entity_poly.entity_id
_entity_poly.type
_entity_poly.pdbx_seq_one_letter_code
_entity_poly.pdbx_strand_id
1 'polypeptide(L)'
;MTLSKKTSSSNALENNGCKYPVLSIGQNFTIDYGKQQSLYGKWQVVENEKAPFYLCSRILENGQVSKRRSADHRRQFFEAEIYYALTKKE
;
A
#
# COMPACT_ATOMS: atom_id res chain seq x y z
N MET A 1 -25.11 28.74 -18.82
CA MET A 1 -24.65 27.63 -17.98
C MET A 1 -23.36 27.09 -18.57
N THR A 2 -22.22 27.51 -18.03
CA THR A 2 -20.89 27.09 -18.48
C THR A 2 -20.42 25.93 -17.59
N LEU A 3 -20.75 24.70 -18.00
CA LEU A 3 -20.09 23.50 -17.50
C LEU A 3 -18.74 23.38 -18.19
N SER A 4 -17.63 23.56 -17.46
CA SER A 4 -16.35 22.88 -17.72
C SER A 4 -15.27 23.31 -16.74
N LYS A 5 -14.89 22.38 -15.86
CA LYS A 5 -13.50 21.89 -15.73
C LYS A 5 -13.48 20.76 -14.70
N LYS A 6 -13.53 19.53 -15.19
CA LYS A 6 -12.93 18.39 -14.49
C LYS A 6 -11.42 18.61 -14.55
N THR A 7 -10.82 19.05 -13.47
CA THR A 7 -9.38 18.87 -13.25
C THR A 7 -9.18 17.45 -12.74
N SER A 8 -8.94 16.53 -13.68
CA SER A 8 -8.23 15.29 -13.37
C SER A 8 -6.83 15.66 -12.91
N SER A 9 -6.60 15.69 -11.61
CA SER A 9 -5.26 15.65 -11.04
C SER A 9 -4.78 14.20 -11.01
N SER A 10 -4.51 13.66 -12.19
CA SER A 10 -3.73 12.43 -12.34
C SER A 10 -2.25 12.82 -12.24
N ASN A 11 -1.74 12.91 -11.02
CA ASN A 11 -0.29 12.83 -10.77
C ASN A 11 0.13 11.38 -11.05
N ALA A 12 0.17 11.00 -12.32
CA ALA A 12 0.85 9.80 -12.76
C ALA A 12 2.35 10.14 -12.73
N LEU A 13 2.95 9.96 -11.55
CA LEU A 13 4.38 9.89 -11.42
C LEU A 13 4.77 8.59 -12.14
N GLU A 14 5.18 8.72 -13.41
CA GLU A 14 5.66 7.62 -14.25
C GLU A 14 6.97 7.08 -13.65
N ASN A 15 6.84 6.31 -12.57
CA ASN A 15 7.90 5.50 -12.02
C ASN A 15 8.13 4.33 -12.98
N ASN A 16 9.06 4.51 -13.92
CA ASN A 16 9.49 3.52 -14.93
C ASN A 16 9.96 2.15 -14.37
N GLY A 17 9.89 1.92 -13.06
CA GLY A 17 10.20 0.64 -12.39
C GLY A 17 8.99 -0.17 -11.92
N CYS A 18 7.77 0.35 -12.05
CA CYS A 18 6.56 -0.34 -11.61
C CYS A 18 5.94 -1.20 -12.73
N LYS A 19 5.79 -2.50 -12.48
CA LYS A 19 5.07 -3.45 -13.34
C LYS A 19 3.56 -3.29 -13.22
N TYR A 20 3.07 -2.80 -12.09
CA TYR A 20 1.64 -2.62 -11.81
C TYR A 20 1.31 -1.13 -11.59
N PRO A 21 0.02 -0.72 -11.67
CA PRO A 21 -0.37 0.65 -11.35
C PRO A 21 0.13 1.10 -9.97
N VAL A 22 0.47 2.38 -9.82
CA VAL A 22 0.97 2.90 -8.55
C VAL A 22 -0.16 2.87 -7.50
N LEU A 23 0.11 2.28 -6.34
CA LEU A 23 -0.85 2.23 -5.24
C LEU A 23 -0.93 3.58 -4.54
N SER A 24 -2.16 3.99 -4.20
CA SER A 24 -2.40 5.24 -3.46
C SER A 24 -2.06 5.09 -1.98
N ILE A 25 -1.61 6.19 -1.36
CA ILE A 25 -1.49 6.28 0.10
C ILE A 25 -2.87 6.04 0.73
N GLY A 26 -2.94 5.20 1.75
CA GLY A 26 -4.18 4.76 2.39
C GLY A 26 -4.73 3.43 1.87
N GLN A 27 -4.16 2.86 0.80
CA GLN A 27 -4.56 1.53 0.31
C GLN A 27 -4.27 0.47 1.36
N ASN A 28 -5.30 -0.31 1.71
CA ASN A 28 -5.21 -1.43 2.64
C ASN A 28 -5.05 -2.75 1.90
N PHE A 29 -4.30 -3.67 2.49
CA PHE A 29 -4.14 -5.04 2.00
C PHE A 29 -3.84 -5.99 3.17
N THR A 30 -4.13 -7.28 3.00
CA THR A 30 -3.90 -8.30 4.02
C THR A 30 -2.82 -9.25 3.53
N ILE A 31 -1.77 -9.40 4.31
CA ILE A 31 -0.72 -10.38 4.05
C ILE A 31 -1.03 -11.63 4.86
N ASP A 32 -1.14 -12.75 4.14
CA ASP A 32 -1.26 -14.09 4.71
C ASP A 32 -0.14 -15.02 4.20
N TYR A 33 1.12 -14.59 4.37
CA TYR A 33 2.29 -15.43 4.05
C TYR A 33 2.55 -16.48 5.14
N GLY A 34 1.56 -17.32 5.46
CA GLY A 34 1.73 -18.48 6.34
C GLY A 34 2.52 -18.18 7.62
N LYS A 35 3.35 -19.13 8.09
CA LYS A 35 3.94 -19.20 9.45
C LYS A 35 4.80 -18.00 9.92
N GLN A 36 5.04 -16.96 9.12
CA GLN A 36 5.82 -15.79 9.53
C GLN A 36 4.93 -14.72 10.21
N GLN A 37 4.75 -14.86 11.53
CA GLN A 37 3.84 -14.04 12.34
C GLN A 37 4.07 -12.52 12.25
N SER A 38 5.31 -12.08 12.01
CA SER A 38 5.63 -10.64 11.92
C SER A 38 5.07 -9.98 10.65
N LEU A 39 4.90 -10.75 9.57
CA LEU A 39 4.35 -10.27 8.30
C LEU A 39 2.83 -10.42 8.23
N TYR A 40 2.29 -11.44 8.90
CA TYR A 40 0.87 -11.73 8.90
C TYR A 40 0.06 -10.56 9.45
N GLY A 41 -0.96 -10.14 8.71
CA GLY A 41 -1.94 -9.16 9.15
C GLY A 41 -2.29 -8.12 8.10
N LYS A 42 -3.02 -7.09 8.55
CA LYS A 42 -3.46 -5.98 7.71
C LYS A 42 -2.41 -4.88 7.67
N TRP A 43 -2.16 -4.35 6.49
CA TRP A 43 -1.19 -3.30 6.23
C TRP A 43 -1.82 -2.18 5.41
N GLN A 44 -1.31 -0.97 5.59
CA GLN A 44 -1.71 0.22 4.84
C GLN A 44 -0.48 0.88 4.21
N VAL A 45 -0.59 1.25 2.94
CA VAL A 45 0.42 2.07 2.24
C VAL A 45 0.46 3.46 2.87
N VAL A 46 1.62 3.88 3.37
CA VAL A 46 1.84 5.22 3.95
C VAL A 46 2.74 6.11 3.09
N GLU A 47 3.57 5.53 2.22
CA GLU A 47 4.45 6.26 1.30
C GLU A 47 4.58 5.47 -0.01
N ASN A 48 4.38 6.15 -1.13
CA ASN A 48 4.50 5.57 -2.48
C ASN A 48 5.50 6.31 -3.38
N GLU A 49 6.22 7.32 -2.86
CA GLU A 49 7.18 8.12 -3.63
C GLU A 49 8.35 7.27 -4.17
N LYS A 50 8.71 6.19 -3.47
CA LYS A 50 9.81 5.27 -3.80
C LYS A 50 9.36 4.00 -4.52
N ALA A 51 8.18 4.03 -5.17
CA ALA A 51 7.69 2.89 -5.93
C ALA A 51 8.78 2.40 -6.92
N PRO A 52 9.00 1.08 -7.05
CA PRO A 52 8.11 -0.04 -6.68
C PRO A 52 8.19 -0.50 -5.21
N PHE A 53 8.97 0.16 -4.35
CA PHE A 53 9.00 -0.10 -2.92
C PHE A 53 8.08 0.85 -2.16
N TYR A 54 7.04 0.30 -1.54
CA TYR A 54 6.06 1.06 -0.76
C TYR A 54 6.37 0.93 0.72
N LEU A 55 6.36 2.05 1.43
CA LEU A 55 6.40 2.00 2.88
C LEU A 55 4.98 1.76 3.39
N CYS A 56 4.83 0.73 4.21
CA CYS A 56 3.54 0.35 4.76
C CYS A 56 3.60 0.31 6.29
N SER A 57 2.47 0.60 6.92
CA SER A 57 2.29 0.49 8.36
C SER A 57 1.20 -0.50 8.70
N ARG A 58 1.38 -1.25 9.78
CA ARG A 58 0.45 -2.29 10.22
C ARG A 58 -0.84 -1.65 10.74
N ILE A 59 -1.97 -2.20 10.33
CA ILE A 59 -3.28 -1.87 10.88
C ILE A 59 -3.49 -2.79 12.09
N LEU A 60 -3.73 -2.19 13.24
CA LEU A 60 -3.98 -2.88 14.50
C LEU A 60 -5.42 -3.43 14.52
N GLU A 61 -5.72 -4.30 15.48
CA GLU A 61 -7.06 -4.90 15.62
C GLU A 61 -8.17 -3.86 15.85
N ASN A 62 -7.83 -2.73 16.46
CA ASN A 62 -8.74 -1.59 16.64
C ASN A 62 -9.00 -0.77 15.35
N GLY A 63 -8.45 -1.21 14.20
CA GLY A 63 -8.57 -0.55 12.91
C GLY A 63 -7.65 0.66 12.72
N GLN A 64 -6.84 1.03 13.72
CA GLN A 64 -5.92 2.15 13.62
C GLN A 64 -4.58 1.73 13.00
N VAL A 65 -3.96 2.65 12.27
CA VAL A 65 -2.62 2.47 11.72
C VAL A 65 -1.58 2.66 12.83
N SER A 66 -0.69 1.69 12.98
CA SER A 66 0.40 1.77 13.95
C SER A 66 1.33 2.94 13.65
N LYS A 67 1.66 3.71 14.69
CA LYS A 67 2.66 4.81 14.63
C LYS A 67 4.07 4.33 14.98
N ARG A 68 4.23 3.06 15.37
CA ARG A 68 5.52 2.51 15.82
C ARG A 68 6.43 2.28 14.61
N ARG A 69 7.74 2.47 14.81
CA ARG A 69 8.76 2.36 13.75
C ARG A 69 9.49 1.01 13.70
N SER A 70 9.12 0.05 14.55
CA SER A 70 9.73 -1.28 14.50
C SER A 70 9.29 -2.05 13.25
N ALA A 71 10.09 -3.03 12.83
CA ALA A 71 9.84 -3.83 11.62
C ALA A 71 8.48 -4.57 11.64
N ASP A 72 7.96 -4.88 12.83
CA ASP A 72 6.64 -5.52 12.99
C ASP A 72 5.45 -4.57 12.73
N HIS A 73 5.71 -3.27 12.76
CA HIS A 73 4.70 -2.22 12.62
C HIS A 73 4.88 -1.34 11.39
N ARG A 74 6.10 -1.22 10.85
CA ARG A 74 6.41 -0.41 9.67
C ARG A 74 7.46 -1.12 8.83
N ARG A 75 7.13 -1.38 7.56
CA ARG A 75 7.96 -2.18 6.67
C ARG A 75 7.80 -1.74 5.21
N GLN A 76 8.85 -1.94 4.42
CA GLN A 76 8.77 -1.80 2.97
C GLN A 76 8.27 -3.09 2.33
N PHE A 77 7.33 -2.95 1.41
CA PHE A 77 6.83 -4.04 0.57
C PHE A 77 7.09 -3.69 -0.89
N PHE A 78 7.46 -4.71 -1.66
CA PHE A 78 7.56 -4.59 -3.09
C PHE A 78 6.15 -4.66 -3.71
N GLU A 79 5.94 -3.91 -4.78
CA GLU A 79 4.64 -3.82 -5.47
C GLU A 79 4.01 -5.20 -5.73
N ALA A 80 4.80 -6.18 -6.15
CA ALA A 80 4.29 -7.49 -6.52
C ALA A 80 3.74 -8.25 -5.31
N GLU A 81 4.31 -8.06 -4.12
CA GLU A 81 3.80 -8.64 -2.87
C GLU A 81 2.43 -8.04 -2.53
N ILE A 82 2.30 -6.72 -2.67
CA ILE A 82 1.04 -6.02 -2.36
C ILE A 82 -0.04 -6.41 -3.37
N TYR A 83 0.29 -6.44 -4.66
CA TYR A 83 -0.65 -6.87 -5.69
C TYR A 83 -1.06 -8.32 -5.53
N TYR A 84 -0.12 -9.21 -5.20
CA TYR A 84 -0.43 -10.60 -4.90
C TYR A 84 -1.42 -10.71 -3.72
N ALA A 85 -1.18 -9.97 -2.63
CA ALA A 85 -2.07 -9.88 -1.48
C ALA A 85 -3.46 -9.32 -1.84
N LEU A 86 -3.54 -8.33 -2.74
CA LEU A 86 -4.81 -7.77 -3.21
C LEU A 86 -5.58 -8.71 -4.13
N THR A 87 -4.88 -9.57 -4.89
CA THR A 87 -5.50 -10.55 -5.80
C THR A 87 -5.97 -11.82 -5.10
N LYS A 88 -5.37 -12.16 -3.95
CA LYS A 88 -5.86 -13.23 -3.08
C LYS A 88 -7.14 -12.77 -2.38
N LYS A 89 -8.27 -12.91 -3.07
CA LYS A 89 -9.58 -12.92 -2.42
C LYS A 89 -9.70 -14.18 -1.57
N GLU A 90 -10.16 -14.00 -0.34
CA GLU A 90 -10.73 -15.06 0.50
C GLU A 90 -11.81 -15.85 -0.25
#